data_AF-A0A6C9EI46-F1
#
_entry.id   AF-A0A6C9EI46-F1
#
_cell.length_a   1.000
_cell.length_b   1.000
_cell.length_c   1.000
_cell.angle_alpha   90.00
_cell.angle_beta   90.00
_cell.angle_gamma   90.00
#
_symmetry.space_group_name_H-M   'P 1'
#
loop_
_entity.id
_entity.type
_entity.pdbx_description
1 polymer ?
#
loop_
_entity_poly.entity_id
_entity_poly.type
_entity_poly.pdbx_seq_one_letter_code
_entity_poly.pdbx_strand_id
1 'polypeptide(L)' 'MTKVIVVNGPNLGRLGVRQPDVYGRQDLDTLRKLCTEWGKDLGLEVEVRQTAD' A
#
# COMPACT_ATOMS: atom_id res chain seq x y z
N MET A 1 -18.65 -1.73 10.34
CA MET A 1 -17.24 -2.03 9.99
C MET A 1 -16.51 -0.70 9.89
N THR A 2 -15.35 -0.56 10.53
CA THR A 2 -14.61 0.70 10.50
C THR A 2 -13.87 0.81 9.17
N LYS A 3 -14.09 1.91 8.44
CA LYS A 3 -13.38 2.18 7.19
C LYS A 3 -12.05 2.88 7.47
N VAL A 4 -10.98 2.36 6.88
CA VAL A 4 -9.62 2.92 6.96
C VAL A 4 -9.12 3.24 5.56
N ILE A 5 -8.61 4.47 5.39
CA ILE A 5 -8.02 4.90 4.13
C ILE A 5 -6.52 5.07 4.34
N VAL A 6 -5.72 4.28 3.63
CA VAL A 6 -4.25 4.42 3.60
C VAL A 6 -3.89 5.32 2.43
N VAL A 7 -3.41 6.53 2.70
CA VAL A 7 -3.06 7.52 1.68
C VAL A 7 -1.55 7.60 1.53
N ASN A 8 -1.06 7.28 0.35
CA ASN A 8 0.35 7.35 0.00
C ASN A 8 0.65 8.57 -0.88
N GLY A 9 1.79 9.20 -0.61
CA GLY A 9 2.29 10.32 -1.39
C GLY A 9 2.89 9.92 -2.75
N PRO A 10 3.56 10.86 -3.43
CA PRO A 10 4.11 10.64 -4.75
C PRO A 10 5.21 9.58 -4.74
N ASN A 11 5.47 9.01 -5.92
CA ASN A 11 6.55 8.07 -6.22
C ASN A 11 6.38 6.63 -5.72
N LEU A 12 5.34 6.32 -4.95
CA LEU A 12 5.12 4.93 -4.48
C LEU A 12 4.78 3.95 -5.60
N GLY A 13 4.36 4.42 -6.77
CA GLY A 13 4.28 3.59 -7.99
C GLY A 13 5.63 3.04 -8.48
N ARG A 14 6.75 3.44 -7.88
CA ARG A 14 8.10 2.93 -8.20
C ARG A 14 8.63 1.88 -7.21
N LEU A 15 7.83 1.47 -6.22
CA LEU A 15 8.18 0.37 -5.32
C LEU A 15 8.52 -0.89 -6.12
N GLY A 16 9.48 -1.68 -5.62
CA GLY A 16 9.99 -2.88 -6.28
C GLY A 16 11.01 -2.62 -7.40
N VAL A 17 11.05 -1.40 -7.97
CA VAL A 17 11.98 -1.05 -9.06
C VAL A 17 13.01 0.00 -8.61
N ARG A 18 12.58 1.07 -7.95
CA ARG A 18 13.49 2.12 -7.46
C ARG A 18 14.23 1.60 -6.23
N GLN A 19 15.56 1.61 -6.28
CA GLN A 19 16.45 1.32 -5.15
C GLN A 19 15.96 0.14 -4.29
N PRO A 20 15.87 -1.09 -4.84
CA PRO A 20 15.27 -2.23 -4.14
C PRO A 20 16.00 -2.61 -2.85
N ASP A 21 17.28 -2.25 -2.72
CA ASP A 21 18.06 -2.46 -1.48
C ASP A 21 17.64 -1.50 -0.35
N VAL A 22 16.94 -0.40 -0.68
CA VAL A 22 16.42 0.59 0.27
C VAL A 22 14.94 0.37 0.55
N TYR A 23 14.13 0.18 -0.50
CA TYR A 23 12.66 0.13 -0.39
C TYR A 23 12.08 -1.28 -0.45
N GLY A 24 12.94 -2.29 -0.57
CA GLY A 24 12.52 -3.67 -0.78
C GLY A 24 12.11 -3.96 -2.24
N ARG A 25 11.82 -5.23 -2.49
CA ARG A 25 11.49 -5.75 -3.83
C ARG A 25 9.99 -5.85 -4.11
N GLN A 26 9.14 -5.55 -3.13
CA GLN A 26 7.70 -5.58 -3.29
C GLN A 26 7.21 -4.31 -3.99
N ASP A 27 6.19 -4.44 -4.82
CA ASP A 27 5.58 -3.35 -5.58
C ASP A 27 4.35 -2.75 -4.88
N LEU A 28 3.78 -1.70 -5.48
CA LEU A 28 2.60 -1.02 -4.95
C LEU A 28 1.39 -1.95 -4.85
N ASP A 29 1.24 -2.90 -5.78
CA ASP A 29 0.11 -3.85 -5.75
C ASP A 29 0.24 -4.85 -4.61
N THR A 30 1.46 -5.28 -4.30
CA THR A 30 1.75 -6.10 -3.12
C THR A 30 1.41 -5.33 -1.85
N LEU A 31 1.80 -4.06 -1.75
CA LEU A 31 1.43 -3.20 -0.62
C LEU A 31 -0.09 -3.12 -0.45
N ARG A 32 -0.84 -2.91 -1.55
CA ARG A 32 -2.31 -2.87 -1.54
C ARG A 32 -2.92 -4.15 -0.98
N LYS A 33 -2.45 -5.31 -1.46
CA LYS A 33 -2.93 -6.63 -1.02
C LYS A 33 -2.70 -6.83 0.47
N LEU A 34 -1.48 -6.57 0.94
CA LEU A 34 -1.13 -6.72 2.35
C LEU A 34 -2.00 -5.84 3.25
N CYS A 35 -2.21 -4.57 2.89
CA CYS A 35 -3.10 -3.68 3.64
C CYS A 35 -4.54 -4.21 3.71
N THR A 36 -5.07 -4.74 2.61
CA THR A 36 -6.43 -5.30 2.59
C THR A 36 -6.55 -6.61 3.36
N GLU A 37 -5.53 -7.47 3.30
CA GLU A 37 -5.46 -8.72 4.06
C GLU A 37 -5.42 -8.45 5.56
N TRP A 38 -4.50 -7.59 6.01
CA TRP A 38 -4.43 -7.20 7.42
C TRP A 38 -5.70 -6.50 7.89
N GLY A 39 -6.30 -5.67 7.04
CA GLY A 39 -7.59 -5.06 7.32
C GLY A 39 -8.67 -6.10 7.60
N LYS A 40 -8.78 -7.09 6.73
CA LYS A 40 -9.73 -8.20 6.88
C LYS A 40 -9.51 -8.97 8.19
N ASP A 41 -8.27 -9.29 8.51
CA ASP A 41 -7.90 -10.01 9.75
C ASP A 41 -8.26 -9.22 11.01
N LEU A 42 -8.30 -7.89 10.92
CA LEU A 42 -8.68 -6.97 12.00
C LEU A 42 -10.15 -6.55 11.98
N GLY A 43 -10.97 -7.05 11.02
CA GLY A 43 -12.37 -6.64 10.88
C GLY A 43 -12.57 -5.21 10.35
N LEU A 44 -11.59 -4.68 9.61
CA LEU A 44 -11.58 -3.35 9.00
C LEU A 44 -11.87 -3.42 7.49
N GLU A 45 -12.50 -2.38 6.96
CA GLU A 45 -12.59 -2.16 5.51
C GLU A 45 -11.46 -1.21 5.10
N VAL A 46 -10.46 -1.73 4.38
CA VAL A 46 -9.27 -0.96 4.00
C VAL A 46 -9.30 -0.57 2.52
N GLU A 47 -9.13 0.72 2.27
CA GLU A 47 -8.94 1.29 0.93
C GLU A 47 -7.55 1.93 0.85
N VAL A 48 -6.75 1.53 -0.13
CA VAL A 48 -5.42 2.11 -0.35
C VAL A 48 -5.48 3.09 -1.52
N ARG A 49 -5.01 4.32 -1.31
CA ARG A 49 -4.89 5.35 -2.34
C ARG A 49 -3.44 5.81 -2.47
N GLN A 50 -3.09 6.26 -3.66
CA GLN A 50 -1.81 6.87 -3.95
C GLN A 50 -2.05 8.02 -4.92
N THR A 51 -1.40 9.17 -4.69
CA THR A 51 -1.41 10.32 -5.62
C THR A 51 0.00 10.70 -6.02
N ALA A 52 0.20 11.03 -7.29
CA ALA A 52 1.46 11.53 -7.82
C ALA A 52 1.51 13.06 -7.96
N ASP A 53 0.37 13.72 -7.74
CA ASP A 53 0.19 15.17 -7.76
C ASP A 53 0.51 15.81 -6.40
#